data_AF-A0A735N2G8-F1
#
_entry.id   AF-A0A735N2G8-F1
#
_cell.length_a   1.000
_cell.length_b   1.000
_cell.length_c   1.000
_cell.angle_alpha   90.00
_cell.angle_beta   90.00
_cell.angle_gamma   90.00
#
_symmetry.space_group_name_H-M   'P 1'
#
loop_
_entity.id
_entity.type
_entity.pdbx_description
1 polymer ?
#
loop_
_entity_poly.entity_id
_entity_poly.type
_entity_poly.pdbx_seq_one_letter_code
_entity_poly.pdbx_strand_id
1 'polypeptide(L)'
;MKNKSIPQAASPLASWLSYLENLHSKSIDLGLERVSQVAARLDILKPAPFVFTVAGTNGKGTTCRTLESVLIAAGYRVGVYSSPHLVRYTERVRVQGKELAESAHTASFAEIEAARGDISLTYFEYGTLSALWLFKQANLDVVILEVGLGGRLDATNIVDADVAVITSIALDHTDWLGPDRESIGREKAGIFRAEKPAIVGEPEMPATIADVAQETGALLRRRGVDWRYEVTATHWAFTDGDGTLAGLPLPQVPQPNAATALAALRASRLNIDEQAIRDGIAQATLPGRFQIVSESPRVIFDVAHNPHAAEYLTGRLKMLPKRGRVLAVIGMLHDKDIAGTLAWLKSVVDDWYCAPLEGPRGATAEQLLEHLGKGNVYDSVAQAWQAAIDAAQPEDTVLVCGSFHTVAHVMEVIDAGRIGGE
;
A
#
# COMPACT_ATOMS: atom_id res chain seq x y z
N MET A 1 7.59 15.76 -30.23
CA MET A 1 6.43 15.34 -29.40
C MET A 1 5.23 15.24 -30.33
N LYS A 2 4.72 14.04 -30.62
CA LYS A 2 3.48 13.90 -31.41
C LYS A 2 2.35 14.53 -30.60
N ASN A 3 1.58 15.43 -31.20
CA ASN A 3 0.33 15.99 -30.65
C ASN A 3 -0.60 14.84 -30.21
N LYS A 4 -0.50 14.36 -28.97
CA LYS A 4 -1.58 13.59 -28.37
C LYS A 4 -2.65 14.62 -27.98
N SER A 5 -3.82 14.51 -28.59
CA SER A 5 -4.99 15.33 -28.23
C SER A 5 -5.26 15.20 -26.72
N ILE A 6 -5.47 16.34 -26.05
CA ILE A 6 -5.82 16.36 -24.63
C ILE A 6 -7.16 15.63 -24.44
N PRO A 7 -7.22 14.55 -23.63
CA PRO A 7 -8.47 13.84 -23.37
C PRO A 7 -9.53 14.75 -22.73
N GLN A 8 -10.80 14.40 -22.89
CA GLN A 8 -11.94 15.14 -22.35
C GLN A 8 -12.65 14.33 -21.27
N ALA A 9 -13.60 14.92 -20.54
CA ALA A 9 -14.34 14.23 -19.48
C ALA A 9 -15.04 12.94 -19.95
N ALA A 10 -15.51 12.92 -21.21
CA ALA A 10 -16.16 11.77 -21.84
C ALA A 10 -15.17 10.76 -22.46
N SER A 11 -13.87 11.05 -22.47
CA SER A 11 -12.86 10.10 -22.98
C SER A 11 -12.73 8.89 -22.06
N PRO A 12 -12.41 7.69 -22.59
CA PRO A 12 -12.16 6.51 -21.76
C PRO A 12 -11.04 6.74 -20.75
N LEU A 13 -11.13 6.10 -19.58
CA LEU A 13 -10.10 6.22 -18.53
C LEU A 13 -8.73 5.80 -19.05
N ALA A 14 -8.63 4.73 -19.84
CA ALA A 14 -7.39 4.29 -20.46
C ALA A 14 -6.69 5.38 -21.31
N SER A 15 -7.47 6.23 -22.00
CA SER A 15 -6.93 7.36 -22.77
C SER A 15 -6.33 8.43 -21.86
N TRP A 16 -6.98 8.71 -20.72
CA TRP A 16 -6.44 9.59 -19.69
C TRP A 16 -5.15 9.03 -19.09
N LEU A 17 -5.11 7.75 -18.72
CA LEU A 17 -3.92 7.13 -18.14
C LEU A 17 -2.72 7.20 -19.10
N SER A 18 -2.93 6.87 -20.39
CA SER A 18 -1.87 7.00 -21.41
C SER A 18 -1.42 8.45 -21.63
N TYR A 19 -2.31 9.42 -21.48
CA TYR A 19 -1.95 10.84 -21.52
C TYR A 19 -1.07 11.22 -20.31
N LEU A 20 -1.51 10.88 -19.09
CA LEU A 20 -0.81 11.22 -17.84
C LEU A 20 0.58 10.58 -17.75
N GLU A 21 0.76 9.35 -18.25
CA GLU A 21 2.06 8.67 -18.32
C GLU A 21 3.08 9.42 -19.19
N ASN A 22 2.63 10.29 -20.10
CA ASN A 22 3.46 11.03 -21.04
C ASN A 22 3.42 12.55 -20.81
N LEU A 23 2.73 13.03 -19.77
CA LEU A 23 2.47 14.45 -19.55
C LEU A 23 3.71 15.20 -19.01
N HIS A 24 4.49 14.55 -18.14
CA HIS A 24 5.65 15.15 -17.49
C HIS A 24 6.96 14.56 -18.03
N SER A 25 8.03 15.35 -18.03
CA SER A 25 9.34 14.94 -18.56
C SER A 25 10.02 13.87 -17.70
N LYS A 26 9.64 13.77 -16.42
CA LYS A 26 10.09 12.72 -15.49
C LYS A 26 8.88 11.92 -15.00
N SER A 27 9.09 10.62 -14.76
CA SER A 27 8.08 9.78 -14.11
C SER A 27 7.89 10.13 -12.63
N ILE A 28 8.95 10.54 -11.95
CA ILE A 28 8.97 11.00 -10.56
C ILE A 28 9.68 12.35 -10.51
N ASP A 29 9.01 13.38 -9.99
CA ASP A 29 9.57 14.70 -9.74
C ASP A 29 9.03 15.21 -8.40
N LEU A 30 9.79 14.95 -7.32
CA LEU A 30 9.38 15.26 -5.96
C LEU A 30 9.44 16.76 -5.69
N GLY A 31 8.35 17.30 -5.16
CA GLY A 31 8.20 18.73 -4.84
C GLY A 31 6.73 19.06 -4.63
N LEU A 32 6.46 20.06 -3.79
CA LEU A 32 5.08 20.40 -3.43
C LEU A 32 4.55 21.65 -4.14
N GLU A 33 5.42 22.50 -4.69
CA GLU A 33 5.04 23.82 -5.19
C GLU A 33 4.01 23.73 -6.33
N ARG A 34 4.30 22.94 -7.36
CA ARG A 34 3.44 22.79 -8.55
C ARG A 34 2.05 22.26 -8.17
N VAL A 35 2.03 21.12 -7.48
CA VAL A 35 0.79 20.45 -7.07
C VAL A 35 -0.02 21.29 -6.06
N SER A 36 0.64 22.01 -5.14
CA SER A 36 -0.06 22.88 -4.17
C SER A 36 -0.76 24.05 -4.84
N GLN A 37 -0.14 24.67 -5.86
CA GLN A 37 -0.77 25.77 -6.59
C GLN A 37 -2.06 25.31 -7.30
N VAL A 38 -2.06 24.13 -7.91
CA VAL A 38 -3.25 23.57 -8.57
C VAL A 38 -4.30 23.16 -7.55
N ALA A 39 -3.90 22.53 -6.44
CA ALA A 39 -4.80 22.17 -5.34
C ALA A 39 -5.50 23.40 -4.74
N ALA A 40 -4.79 24.52 -4.60
CA ALA A 40 -5.35 25.77 -4.09
C ALA A 40 -6.38 26.36 -5.06
N ARG A 41 -6.13 26.30 -6.38
CA ARG A 41 -7.11 26.74 -7.40
C ARG A 41 -8.40 25.94 -7.37
N LEU A 42 -8.30 24.64 -7.08
CA LEU A 42 -9.44 23.72 -6.97
C LEU A 42 -10.10 23.74 -5.58
N ASP A 43 -9.48 24.42 -4.60
CA ASP A 43 -9.90 24.44 -3.19
C ASP A 43 -9.99 23.03 -2.57
N ILE A 44 -9.05 22.14 -2.89
CA ILE A 44 -9.08 20.72 -2.47
C ILE A 44 -8.06 20.36 -1.39
N LEU A 45 -7.43 21.35 -0.76
CA LEU A 45 -6.46 21.14 0.33
C LEU A 45 -7.10 20.59 1.61
N LYS A 46 -8.41 20.74 1.78
CA LYS A 46 -9.18 20.17 2.88
C LYS A 46 -10.27 19.23 2.34
N PRO A 47 -9.92 17.97 2.02
CA PRO A 47 -10.84 17.03 1.36
C PRO A 47 -11.94 16.50 2.29
N ALA A 48 -11.77 16.59 3.61
CA ALA A 48 -12.74 16.23 4.65
C ALA A 48 -12.46 17.02 5.94
N PRO A 49 -13.40 17.02 6.91
CA PRO A 49 -13.19 17.61 8.23
C PRO A 49 -12.04 16.97 9.03
N PHE A 50 -11.77 15.68 8.81
CA PHE A 50 -10.69 14.94 9.48
C PHE A 50 -9.83 14.18 8.47
N VAL A 51 -8.50 14.27 8.58
CA VAL A 51 -7.57 13.58 7.68
C VAL A 51 -6.54 12.74 8.42
N PHE A 52 -6.41 11.47 8.03
CA PHE A 52 -5.25 10.64 8.34
C PHE A 52 -4.28 10.62 7.15
N THR A 53 -2.99 10.81 7.40
CA THR A 53 -1.94 10.58 6.38
C THR A 53 -0.99 9.49 6.84
N VAL A 54 -0.77 8.48 6.00
CA VAL A 54 -0.05 7.25 6.35
C VAL A 54 1.17 7.07 5.46
N ALA A 55 2.34 7.31 6.04
CA ALA A 55 3.65 7.01 5.50
C ALA A 55 4.19 5.67 6.02
N GLY A 56 5.29 5.20 5.42
CA GLY A 56 5.95 3.95 5.80
C GLY A 56 6.67 3.31 4.62
N THR A 57 7.61 2.41 4.90
CA THR A 57 8.20 1.55 3.86
C THR A 57 7.16 0.49 3.48
N ASN A 58 6.78 -0.34 4.45
CA ASN A 58 5.78 -1.39 4.29
C ASN A 58 4.56 -1.16 5.19
N GLY A 59 3.40 -1.70 4.80
CA GLY A 59 2.20 -1.73 5.66
C GLY A 59 1.28 -0.51 5.59
N LYS A 60 1.57 0.47 4.73
CA LYS A 60 0.73 1.66 4.49
C LYS A 60 -0.71 1.27 4.11
N GLY A 61 -0.90 0.65 2.94
CA GLY A 61 -2.23 0.25 2.46
C GLY A 61 -3.05 -0.62 3.44
N THR A 62 -2.43 -1.54 4.19
CA THR A 62 -3.16 -2.37 5.18
C THR A 62 -3.47 -1.63 6.48
N THR A 63 -2.65 -0.65 6.87
CA THR A 63 -2.99 0.29 7.94
C THR A 63 -4.17 1.16 7.51
N CYS A 64 -4.13 1.74 6.31
CA CYS A 64 -5.24 2.50 5.73
C CYS A 64 -6.54 1.68 5.65
N ARG A 65 -6.46 0.41 5.24
CA ARG A 65 -7.62 -0.50 5.19
C ARG A 65 -8.19 -0.82 6.58
N THR A 66 -7.35 -0.94 7.61
CA THR A 66 -7.83 -1.14 8.98
C THR A 66 -8.54 0.10 9.50
N LEU A 67 -7.96 1.29 9.28
CA LEU A 67 -8.60 2.57 9.58
C LEU A 67 -9.96 2.68 8.87
N GLU A 68 -9.99 2.43 7.56
CA GLU A 68 -11.18 2.42 6.72
C GLU A 68 -12.28 1.53 7.29
N SER A 69 -11.94 0.27 7.61
CA SER A 69 -12.91 -0.72 8.07
C SER A 69 -13.50 -0.34 9.44
N VAL A 70 -12.68 0.13 10.38
CA VAL A 70 -13.15 0.53 11.72
C VAL A 70 -14.00 1.80 11.64
N LEU A 71 -13.57 2.79 10.86
CA LEU A 71 -14.31 4.05 10.74
C LEU A 71 -15.67 3.87 10.05
N ILE A 72 -15.75 3.02 9.02
CA ILE A 72 -17.02 2.66 8.39
C ILE A 72 -17.92 1.90 9.39
N ALA A 73 -17.37 0.96 10.16
CA ALA A 73 -18.13 0.25 11.19
C ALA A 73 -18.66 1.20 12.29
N ALA A 74 -17.92 2.27 12.59
CA ALA A 74 -18.34 3.34 13.51
C ALA A 74 -19.34 4.34 12.89
N GLY A 75 -19.74 4.15 11.63
CA GLY A 75 -20.75 4.97 10.96
C GLY A 75 -20.23 6.22 10.25
N TYR A 76 -18.91 6.41 10.16
CA TYR A 76 -18.33 7.54 9.42
C TYR A 76 -18.40 7.34 7.90
N ARG A 77 -18.48 8.46 7.18
CA ARG A 77 -18.28 8.53 5.73
C ARG A 77 -16.79 8.64 5.43
N VAL A 78 -16.21 7.60 4.84
CA VAL A 78 -14.76 7.45 4.68
C VAL A 78 -14.36 7.41 3.22
N GLY A 79 -13.33 8.18 2.87
CA GLY A 79 -12.59 8.08 1.61
C GLY A 79 -11.17 7.61 1.84
N VAL A 80 -10.64 6.78 0.93
CA VAL A 80 -9.26 6.29 1.00
C VAL A 80 -8.55 6.47 -0.33
N TYR A 81 -7.40 7.13 -0.28
CA TYR A 81 -6.43 7.15 -1.37
C TYR A 81 -5.34 6.11 -1.09
N SER A 82 -5.10 5.22 -2.05
CA SER A 82 -4.08 4.17 -1.95
C SER A 82 -3.25 4.03 -3.22
N SER A 83 -2.01 3.55 -3.09
CA SER A 83 -1.13 3.30 -4.24
C SER A 83 -0.05 2.25 -3.94
N PRO A 84 0.47 1.54 -4.98
CA PRO A 84 -0.08 1.45 -6.34
C PRO A 84 -1.41 0.65 -6.36
N HIS A 85 -1.90 0.30 -7.54
CA HIS A 85 -3.04 -0.62 -7.73
C HIS A 85 -2.53 -1.98 -8.22
N LEU A 86 -3.36 -3.02 -8.07
CA LEU A 86 -3.07 -4.35 -8.62
C LEU A 86 -3.51 -4.43 -10.08
N VAL A 87 -4.81 -4.28 -10.35
CA VAL A 87 -5.38 -4.52 -11.69
C VAL A 87 -5.96 -3.24 -12.27
N ARG A 88 -6.79 -2.51 -11.52
CA ARG A 88 -7.50 -1.32 -12.02
C ARG A 88 -7.04 -0.05 -11.34
N TYR A 89 -6.89 1.03 -12.11
CA TYR A 89 -6.57 2.35 -11.56
C TYR A 89 -7.61 2.84 -10.53
N THR A 90 -8.87 2.46 -10.71
CA THR A 90 -10.00 2.81 -9.82
C THR A 90 -9.80 2.29 -8.39
N GLU A 91 -8.99 1.24 -8.16
CA GLU A 91 -8.62 0.74 -6.83
C GLU A 91 -7.98 1.83 -5.94
N ARG A 92 -7.34 2.82 -6.56
CA ARG A 92 -6.64 3.91 -5.87
C ARG A 92 -7.57 4.82 -5.07
N VAL A 93 -8.85 4.92 -5.43
CA VAL A 93 -9.81 5.82 -4.76
C VAL A 93 -11.02 5.01 -4.34
N ARG A 94 -11.20 4.88 -3.03
CA ARG A 94 -12.40 4.25 -2.46
C ARG A 94 -13.22 5.25 -1.67
N VAL A 95 -14.54 5.13 -1.77
CA VAL A 95 -15.51 5.84 -0.95
C VAL A 95 -16.48 4.80 -0.38
N GLN A 96 -16.67 4.80 0.94
CA GLN A 96 -17.45 3.77 1.64
C GLN A 96 -17.02 2.33 1.27
N GLY A 97 -15.70 2.09 1.20
CA GLY A 97 -15.14 0.77 0.90
C GLY A 97 -15.25 0.30 -0.55
N LYS A 98 -15.75 1.16 -1.47
CA LYS A 98 -15.98 0.81 -2.88
C LYS A 98 -15.21 1.73 -3.82
N GLU A 99 -14.75 1.16 -4.93
CA GLU A 99 -14.20 1.93 -6.05
C GLU A 99 -15.26 2.85 -6.65
N LEU A 100 -14.82 3.98 -7.19
CA LEU A 100 -15.68 4.87 -7.96
C LEU A 100 -15.73 4.42 -9.44
N ALA A 101 -16.81 4.78 -10.13
CA ALA A 101 -16.93 4.52 -11.56
C ALA A 101 -15.85 5.26 -12.35
N GLU A 102 -15.37 4.67 -13.45
CA GLU A 102 -14.37 5.29 -14.32
C GLU A 102 -14.74 6.70 -14.76
N SER A 103 -16.02 6.96 -15.03
CA SER A 103 -16.52 8.27 -15.42
C SER A 103 -16.33 9.36 -14.36
N ALA A 104 -16.33 9.00 -13.07
CA ALA A 104 -16.01 9.94 -12.00
C ALA A 104 -14.53 10.35 -12.07
N HIS A 105 -13.64 9.39 -12.34
CA HIS A 105 -12.22 9.66 -12.51
C HIS A 105 -11.96 10.55 -13.73
N THR A 106 -12.53 10.23 -14.89
CA THR A 106 -12.32 11.03 -16.11
C THR A 106 -12.90 12.44 -15.99
N ALA A 107 -14.03 12.60 -15.29
CA ALA A 107 -14.56 13.92 -14.93
C ALA A 107 -13.58 14.69 -14.04
N SER A 108 -13.06 14.08 -12.97
CA SER A 108 -12.08 14.72 -12.09
C SER A 108 -10.78 15.09 -12.83
N PHE A 109 -10.34 14.27 -13.79
CA PHE A 109 -9.15 14.56 -14.57
C PHE A 109 -9.33 15.76 -15.50
N ALA A 110 -10.52 15.91 -16.09
CA ALA A 110 -10.86 17.07 -16.90
C ALA A 110 -10.87 18.37 -16.07
N GLU A 111 -11.39 18.33 -14.84
CA GLU A 111 -11.36 19.49 -13.93
C GLU A 111 -9.92 19.90 -13.57
N ILE A 112 -9.04 18.93 -13.31
CA ILE A 112 -7.63 19.21 -13.03
C ILE A 112 -6.92 19.76 -14.26
N GLU A 113 -7.27 19.26 -15.46
CA GLU A 113 -6.66 19.71 -16.71
C GLU A 113 -6.98 21.19 -16.96
N ALA A 114 -8.25 21.56 -16.73
CA ALA A 114 -8.68 22.94 -16.81
C ALA A 114 -8.01 23.81 -15.74
N ALA A 115 -7.90 23.33 -14.50
CA ALA A 115 -7.37 24.12 -13.39
C ALA A 115 -5.83 24.28 -13.39
N ARG A 116 -5.09 23.30 -13.90
CA ARG A 116 -3.62 23.35 -13.90
C ARG A 116 -3.08 24.42 -14.86
N GLY A 117 -3.78 24.69 -15.96
CA GLY A 117 -3.28 25.57 -17.03
C GLY A 117 -1.91 25.10 -17.53
N ASP A 118 -0.92 26.00 -17.50
CA ASP A 118 0.44 25.68 -17.94
C ASP A 118 1.29 24.97 -16.88
N ILE A 119 0.78 24.77 -15.66
CA ILE A 119 1.51 24.04 -14.61
C ILE A 119 1.56 22.56 -15.00
N SER A 120 2.79 22.06 -15.15
CA SER A 120 3.04 20.64 -15.41
C SER A 120 2.89 19.82 -14.12
N LEU A 121 2.29 18.64 -14.25
CA LEU A 121 2.06 17.70 -13.16
C LEU A 121 2.52 16.30 -13.58
N THR A 122 3.19 15.59 -12.68
CA THR A 122 3.49 14.16 -12.83
C THR A 122 2.21 13.33 -12.74
N TYR A 123 2.29 12.08 -13.19
CA TYR A 123 1.19 11.11 -13.06
C TYR A 123 0.67 11.01 -11.62
N PHE A 124 1.57 10.98 -10.63
CA PHE A 124 1.21 10.83 -9.23
C PHE A 124 0.59 12.10 -8.62
N GLU A 125 1.13 13.28 -8.92
CA GLU A 125 0.53 14.55 -8.52
C GLU A 125 -0.89 14.70 -9.08
N TYR A 126 -1.07 14.38 -10.37
CA TYR A 126 -2.36 14.45 -11.04
C TYR A 126 -3.38 13.48 -10.41
N GLY A 127 -2.97 12.23 -10.18
CA GLY A 127 -3.80 11.24 -9.50
C GLY A 127 -4.16 11.63 -8.07
N THR A 128 -3.25 12.29 -7.36
CA THR A 128 -3.49 12.80 -6.00
C THR A 128 -4.53 13.92 -6.00
N LEU A 129 -4.39 14.92 -6.88
CA LEU A 129 -5.39 15.98 -7.03
C LEU A 129 -6.78 15.42 -7.40
N SER A 130 -6.82 14.39 -8.25
CA SER A 130 -8.06 13.69 -8.60
C SER A 130 -8.72 13.02 -7.41
N ALA A 131 -7.95 12.31 -6.59
CA ALA A 131 -8.46 11.70 -5.37
C ALA A 131 -9.03 12.76 -4.41
N LEU A 132 -8.28 13.84 -4.16
CA LEU A 132 -8.71 14.94 -3.28
C LEU A 132 -9.99 15.62 -3.80
N TRP A 133 -10.07 15.85 -5.11
CA TRP A 133 -11.26 16.40 -5.74
C TRP A 133 -12.47 15.48 -5.58
N LEU A 134 -12.31 14.17 -5.84
CA LEU A 134 -13.36 13.18 -5.69
C LEU A 134 -13.86 13.08 -4.24
N PHE A 135 -12.96 13.15 -3.26
CA PHE A 135 -13.32 13.17 -1.85
C PHE A 135 -14.09 14.42 -1.45
N LYS A 136 -13.68 15.60 -1.95
CA LYS A 136 -14.40 16.84 -1.70
C LYS A 136 -15.83 16.77 -2.23
N GLN A 137 -16.05 16.20 -3.42
CA GLN A 137 -17.40 16.01 -3.98
C GLN A 137 -18.24 14.99 -3.19
N ALA A 138 -17.58 14.02 -2.55
CA ALA A 138 -18.25 12.96 -1.82
C ALA A 138 -18.74 13.36 -0.42
N ASN A 139 -18.50 14.59 0.07
CA ASN A 139 -18.94 15.07 1.39
C ASN A 139 -18.64 14.06 2.51
N LEU A 140 -17.37 13.75 2.69
CA LEU A 140 -16.88 12.74 3.63
C LEU A 140 -16.65 13.33 5.03
N ASP A 141 -16.69 12.47 6.05
CA ASP A 141 -16.32 12.85 7.42
C ASP A 141 -14.81 12.68 7.63
N VAL A 142 -14.24 11.60 7.06
CA VAL A 142 -12.83 11.25 7.20
C VAL A 142 -12.21 10.89 5.85
N VAL A 143 -11.02 11.40 5.59
CA VAL A 143 -10.18 10.98 4.45
C VAL A 143 -8.89 10.37 4.96
N ILE A 144 -8.46 9.28 4.31
CA ILE A 144 -7.24 8.55 4.63
C ILE A 144 -6.34 8.60 3.39
N LEU A 145 -5.15 9.19 3.52
CA LEU A 145 -4.19 9.36 2.44
C LEU A 145 -2.99 8.45 2.66
N GLU A 146 -2.83 7.43 1.81
CA GLU A 146 -1.57 6.69 1.71
C GLU A 146 -0.55 7.52 0.93
N VAL A 147 0.59 7.77 1.57
CA VAL A 147 1.74 8.43 0.93
C VAL A 147 2.29 7.54 -0.19
N GLY A 148 2.56 8.12 -1.36
CA GLY A 148 3.14 7.38 -2.49
C GLY A 148 4.59 7.01 -2.25
N LEU A 149 5.45 8.01 -2.07
CA LEU A 149 6.89 7.82 -1.86
C LEU A 149 7.45 8.82 -0.83
N GLY A 150 8.21 8.31 0.14
CA GLY A 150 8.80 9.16 1.19
C GLY A 150 7.72 9.73 2.12
N GLY A 151 7.49 11.03 2.04
CA GLY A 151 6.55 11.78 2.87
C GLY A 151 6.68 13.27 2.65
N ARG A 152 7.82 13.85 3.04
CA ARG A 152 8.10 15.30 3.01
C ARG A 152 7.74 15.98 1.69
N LEU A 153 8.08 15.36 0.57
CA LEU A 153 7.88 15.90 -0.78
C LEU A 153 6.82 15.12 -1.59
N ASP A 154 6.06 14.26 -0.94
CA ASP A 154 4.99 13.49 -1.59
C ASP A 154 3.77 14.37 -1.85
N ALA A 155 3.08 14.17 -2.98
CA ALA A 155 1.92 14.98 -3.36
C ALA A 155 0.80 14.95 -2.30
N THR A 156 0.67 13.87 -1.51
CA THR A 156 -0.32 13.81 -0.41
C THR A 156 0.01 14.77 0.74
N ASN A 157 1.27 15.18 0.88
CA ASN A 157 1.73 16.06 1.95
C ASN A 157 1.35 17.53 1.74
N ILE A 158 0.66 17.88 0.65
CA ILE A 158 0.01 19.19 0.52
C ILE A 158 -1.18 19.35 1.48
N VAL A 159 -1.73 18.23 1.97
CA VAL A 159 -2.85 18.21 2.91
C VAL A 159 -2.30 18.18 4.34
N ASP A 160 -2.81 19.05 5.20
CA ASP A 160 -2.50 19.05 6.62
C ASP A 160 -3.29 17.94 7.32
N ALA A 161 -2.59 16.88 7.72
CA ALA A 161 -3.20 15.76 8.42
C ALA A 161 -3.57 16.12 9.88
N ASP A 162 -4.70 15.60 10.35
CA ASP A 162 -5.06 15.63 11.76
C ASP A 162 -4.34 14.55 12.57
N VAL A 163 -4.03 13.42 11.94
CA VAL A 163 -3.16 12.38 12.49
C VAL A 163 -2.22 11.88 11.41
N ALA A 164 -0.93 11.96 11.67
CA ALA A 164 0.11 11.43 10.80
C ALA A 164 0.60 10.07 11.33
N VAL A 165 0.86 9.12 10.43
CA VAL A 165 1.23 7.75 10.78
C VAL A 165 2.47 7.31 10.01
N ILE A 166 3.46 6.73 10.68
CA ILE A 166 4.57 5.99 10.08
C ILE A 166 4.42 4.52 10.48
N THR A 167 4.19 3.65 9.49
CA THR A 167 3.95 2.22 9.76
C THR A 167 5.24 1.44 10.06
N SER A 168 6.26 1.60 9.23
CA SER A 168 7.57 0.94 9.36
C SER A 168 8.68 1.69 8.61
N ILE A 169 9.93 1.44 8.98
CA ILE A 169 11.14 1.93 8.33
C ILE A 169 12.05 0.75 7.95
N ALA A 170 12.19 0.57 6.65
CA ALA A 170 13.16 -0.34 6.06
C ALA A 170 13.73 0.27 4.77
N LEU A 171 14.82 -0.31 4.28
CA LEU A 171 15.46 0.10 3.02
C LEU A 171 14.55 -0.23 1.84
N ASP A 172 14.10 0.83 1.16
CA ASP A 172 13.43 0.79 -0.14
C ASP A 172 13.48 2.21 -0.72
N HIS A 173 13.51 2.34 -2.05
CA HIS A 173 13.60 3.64 -2.73
C HIS A 173 14.80 4.50 -2.28
N THR A 174 15.96 3.87 -2.04
CA THR A 174 17.18 4.54 -1.53
C THR A 174 17.71 5.63 -2.44
N ASP A 175 17.43 5.54 -3.74
CA ASP A 175 17.80 6.57 -4.74
C ASP A 175 17.14 7.92 -4.45
N TRP A 176 15.98 7.92 -3.78
CA TRP A 176 15.20 9.13 -3.49
C TRP A 176 15.26 9.51 -2.01
N LEU A 177 15.32 8.52 -1.12
CA LEU A 177 15.16 8.71 0.32
C LEU A 177 16.48 8.62 1.09
N GLY A 178 17.59 8.37 0.39
CA GLY A 178 18.90 8.14 0.95
C GLY A 178 19.15 6.67 1.35
N PRO A 179 20.40 6.33 1.72
CA PRO A 179 20.88 4.95 1.77
C PRO A 179 20.57 4.22 3.08
N ASP A 180 20.01 4.89 4.09
CA ASP A 180 19.91 4.33 5.44
C ASP A 180 18.56 4.63 6.12
N ARG A 181 18.33 3.96 7.25
CA ARG A 181 17.07 4.08 8.01
C ARG A 181 16.86 5.49 8.55
N GLU A 182 17.93 6.24 8.84
CA GLU A 182 17.85 7.59 9.37
C GLU A 182 17.41 8.59 8.29
N SER A 183 17.97 8.50 7.08
CA SER A 183 17.57 9.34 5.94
C SER A 183 16.12 9.04 5.54
N ILE A 184 15.75 7.76 5.46
CA ILE A 184 14.39 7.31 5.15
C ILE A 184 13.40 7.75 6.24
N GLY A 185 13.78 7.64 7.51
CA GLY A 185 12.98 8.08 8.65
C GLY A 185 12.66 9.57 8.59
N ARG A 186 13.67 10.40 8.33
CA ARG A 186 13.51 11.86 8.19
C ARG A 186 12.55 12.24 7.08
N GLU A 187 12.67 11.63 5.91
CA GLU A 187 11.77 11.91 4.77
C GLU A 187 10.32 11.52 5.08
N LYS A 188 10.09 10.38 5.74
CA LYS A 188 8.74 9.95 6.12
C LYS A 188 8.14 10.83 7.21
N ALA A 189 8.93 11.28 8.18
CA ALA A 189 8.47 12.18 9.25
C ALA A 189 8.03 13.56 8.75
N GLY A 190 8.35 13.94 7.50
CA GLY A 190 7.88 15.18 6.89
C GLY A 190 6.36 15.31 6.73
N ILE A 191 5.58 14.24 6.99
CA ILE A 191 4.12 14.32 7.07
C ILE A 191 3.58 14.78 8.43
N PHE A 192 4.45 14.96 9.42
CA PHE A 192 4.04 15.44 10.74
C PHE A 192 3.54 16.89 10.68
N ARG A 193 2.71 17.26 11.65
CA ARG A 193 2.12 18.59 11.80
C ARG A 193 2.18 19.05 13.25
N ALA A 194 2.35 20.35 13.45
CA ALA A 194 2.45 20.95 14.78
C ALA A 194 1.19 20.67 15.60
N GLU A 195 1.36 20.29 16.87
CA GLU A 195 0.28 19.97 17.82
C GLU A 195 -0.65 18.83 17.37
N LYS A 196 -0.26 18.04 16.36
CA LYS A 196 -1.02 16.89 15.86
C LYS A 196 -0.34 15.57 16.25
N PRO A 197 -1.11 14.51 16.54
CA PRO A 197 -0.55 13.19 16.78
C PRO A 197 0.32 12.67 15.62
N ALA A 198 1.52 12.24 15.97
CA ALA A 198 2.48 11.57 15.10
C ALA A 198 2.69 10.13 15.58
N ILE A 199 2.02 9.18 14.95
CA ILE A 199 1.97 7.78 15.39
C ILE A 199 3.05 6.98 14.68
N VAL A 200 3.90 6.30 15.44
CA VAL A 200 5.00 5.50 14.87
C VAL A 200 4.86 4.04 15.28
N GLY A 201 4.56 3.19 14.29
CA GLY A 201 4.45 1.74 14.39
C GLY A 201 5.76 0.98 14.27
N GLU A 202 6.82 1.67 13.84
CA GLU A 202 8.19 1.15 13.75
C GLU A 202 8.73 0.87 15.16
N PRO A 203 8.98 -0.41 15.54
CA PRO A 203 9.51 -0.74 16.85
C PRO A 203 10.95 -0.25 17.05
N GLU A 204 11.77 -0.22 16.00
CA GLU A 204 13.16 0.27 16.03
C GLU A 204 13.23 1.63 15.34
N MET A 205 12.57 2.62 15.94
CA MET A 205 12.41 3.94 15.34
C MET A 205 13.76 4.66 15.18
N PRO A 206 14.13 5.10 13.95
CA PRO A 206 15.28 5.98 13.72
C PRO A 206 15.20 7.28 14.53
N ALA A 207 16.35 7.80 14.97
CA ALA A 207 16.41 9.01 15.78
C ALA A 207 15.87 10.23 15.04
N THR A 208 16.10 10.32 13.72
CA THR A 208 15.64 11.43 12.89
C THR A 208 14.12 11.64 12.89
N ILE A 209 13.33 10.60 13.17
CA ILE A 209 11.87 10.74 13.30
C ILE A 209 11.52 11.57 14.54
N ALA A 210 12.24 11.36 15.65
CA ALA A 210 12.07 12.16 16.86
C ALA A 210 12.55 13.60 16.64
N ASP A 211 13.68 13.78 15.95
CA ASP A 211 14.20 15.11 15.60
C ASP A 211 13.15 15.91 14.81
N VAL A 212 12.58 15.33 13.76
CA VAL A 212 11.55 16.00 12.94
C VAL A 212 10.27 16.26 13.74
N ALA A 213 9.86 15.33 14.61
CA ALA A 213 8.72 15.57 15.49
C ALA A 213 8.96 16.77 16.42
N GLN A 214 10.17 16.89 16.97
CA GLN A 214 10.57 18.03 17.80
C GLN A 214 10.65 19.34 16.99
N GLU A 215 11.27 19.31 15.82
CA GLU A 215 11.36 20.45 14.88
C GLU A 215 9.98 20.97 14.49
N THR A 216 9.02 20.06 14.30
CA THR A 216 7.64 20.38 13.88
C THR A 216 6.73 20.74 15.06
N GLY A 217 7.06 20.34 16.29
CA GLY A 217 6.16 20.40 17.44
C GLY A 217 5.03 19.36 17.38
N ALA A 218 5.27 18.20 16.76
CA ALA A 218 4.28 17.14 16.64
C ALA A 218 4.20 16.27 17.91
N LEU A 219 3.02 15.74 18.20
CA LEU A 219 2.77 14.91 19.40
C LEU A 219 3.13 13.45 19.11
N LEU A 220 4.41 13.13 19.24
CA LEU A 220 4.97 11.81 18.94
C LEU A 220 4.43 10.72 19.89
N ARG A 221 3.90 9.62 19.34
CA ARG A 221 3.48 8.41 20.08
C ARG A 221 4.01 7.14 19.43
N ARG A 222 4.89 6.43 20.13
CA ARG A 222 5.70 5.34 19.58
C ARG A 222 5.32 3.99 20.14
N ARG A 223 5.39 2.98 19.28
CA ARG A 223 5.35 1.58 19.68
C ARG A 223 6.46 1.27 20.68
N GLY A 224 6.13 0.52 21.73
CA GLY A 224 7.06 0.13 22.79
C GLY A 224 7.30 1.20 23.85
N VAL A 225 6.83 2.43 23.65
CA VAL A 225 6.95 3.53 24.61
C VAL A 225 5.57 4.01 25.04
N ASP A 226 4.80 4.56 24.10
CA ASP A 226 3.50 5.20 24.37
C ASP A 226 2.33 4.23 24.19
N TRP A 227 2.54 3.18 23.39
CA TRP A 227 1.59 2.10 23.16
C TRP A 227 2.31 0.79 22.84
N ARG A 228 1.63 -0.34 23.09
CA ARG A 228 2.14 -1.69 22.76
C ARG A 228 0.99 -2.63 22.42
N TYR A 229 1.35 -3.78 21.87
CA TYR A 229 0.41 -4.88 21.67
C TYR A 229 1.04 -6.23 21.99
N GLU A 230 0.21 -7.18 22.38
CA GLU A 230 0.59 -8.56 22.70
C GLU A 230 -0.33 -9.51 21.94
N VAL A 231 0.22 -10.59 21.40
CA VAL A 231 -0.49 -11.51 20.51
C VAL A 231 -0.44 -12.91 21.11
N THR A 232 -1.58 -13.58 21.13
CA THR A 232 -1.71 -14.99 21.46
C THR A 232 -2.11 -15.78 20.21
N ALA A 233 -2.30 -17.10 20.34
CA ALA A 233 -2.74 -17.94 19.23
C ALA A 233 -4.15 -17.63 18.72
N THR A 234 -5.01 -17.00 19.52
CA THR A 234 -6.44 -16.81 19.20
C THR A 234 -6.92 -15.36 19.23
N HIS A 235 -6.19 -14.48 19.90
CA HIS A 235 -6.56 -13.07 20.08
C HIS A 235 -5.33 -12.23 20.39
N TRP A 236 -5.49 -10.92 20.42
CA TRP A 236 -4.46 -9.98 20.83
C TRP A 236 -5.00 -8.91 21.76
N ALA A 237 -4.10 -8.16 22.39
CA ALA A 237 -4.42 -7.03 23.24
C ALA A 237 -3.62 -5.81 22.82
N PHE A 238 -4.22 -4.63 22.96
CA PHE A 238 -3.60 -3.33 22.71
C PHE A 238 -3.62 -2.51 24.00
N THR A 239 -2.53 -1.82 24.32
CA THR A 239 -2.44 -0.94 25.51
C THR A 239 -1.80 0.39 25.14
N ASP A 240 -2.41 1.49 25.57
CA ASP A 240 -1.87 2.84 25.51
C ASP A 240 -2.17 3.61 26.81
N GLY A 241 -1.91 4.93 26.81
CA GLY A 241 -2.21 5.80 27.96
C GLY A 241 -3.68 5.91 28.34
N ASP A 242 -4.61 5.52 27.46
CA ASP A 242 -6.06 5.56 27.73
C ASP A 242 -6.59 4.18 28.20
N GLY A 243 -5.73 3.16 28.35
CA GLY A 243 -6.06 1.84 28.89
C GLY A 243 -5.78 0.68 27.93
N THR A 244 -6.38 -0.47 28.22
CA THR A 244 -6.17 -1.73 27.50
C THR A 244 -7.44 -2.22 26.83
N LEU A 245 -7.35 -2.55 25.54
CA LEU A 245 -8.36 -3.31 24.79
C LEU A 245 -7.87 -4.76 24.66
N ALA A 246 -8.48 -5.66 25.43
CA ALA A 246 -8.11 -7.08 25.47
C ALA A 246 -9.03 -7.94 24.59
N GLY A 247 -8.55 -9.11 24.18
CA GLY A 247 -9.37 -10.08 23.44
C GLY A 247 -9.79 -9.58 22.05
N LEU A 248 -8.99 -8.73 21.40
CA LEU A 248 -9.23 -8.27 20.04
C LEU A 248 -9.09 -9.45 19.06
N PRO A 249 -9.92 -9.51 17.99
CA PRO A 249 -9.83 -10.58 17.00
C PRO A 249 -8.51 -10.47 16.23
N LEU A 250 -7.91 -11.62 15.89
CA LEU A 250 -6.72 -11.64 15.04
C LEU A 250 -7.04 -11.02 13.68
N PRO A 251 -6.26 -10.03 13.21
CA PRO A 251 -6.48 -9.39 11.93
C PRO A 251 -6.10 -10.30 10.77
N GLN A 252 -6.74 -10.09 9.63
CA GLN A 252 -6.35 -10.73 8.37
C GLN A 252 -5.23 -9.96 7.65
N VAL A 253 -5.04 -8.69 8.00
CA VAL A 253 -3.87 -7.88 7.64
C VAL A 253 -2.69 -8.11 8.59
N PRO A 254 -1.47 -7.63 8.27
CA PRO A 254 -0.36 -7.75 9.21
C PRO A 254 -0.64 -7.15 10.58
N GLN A 255 -0.37 -7.94 11.62
CA GLN A 255 -0.60 -7.56 13.01
C GLN A 255 0.01 -6.21 13.42
N PRO A 256 1.26 -5.86 13.04
CA PRO A 256 1.82 -4.55 13.38
C PRO A 256 1.00 -3.39 12.80
N ASN A 257 0.41 -3.58 11.62
CA ASN A 257 -0.33 -2.55 10.91
C ASN A 257 -1.72 -2.34 11.55
N ALA A 258 -2.38 -3.42 11.97
CA ALA A 258 -3.63 -3.32 12.73
C ALA A 258 -3.44 -2.60 14.07
N ALA A 259 -2.35 -2.90 14.79
CA ALA A 259 -2.00 -2.21 16.03
C ALA A 259 -1.67 -0.72 15.80
N THR A 260 -0.96 -0.40 14.71
CA THR A 260 -0.64 0.99 14.33
C THR A 260 -1.91 1.77 13.98
N ALA A 261 -2.83 1.16 13.22
CA ALA A 261 -4.13 1.76 12.92
C ALA A 261 -4.93 2.03 14.19
N LEU A 262 -4.97 1.08 15.13
CA LEU A 262 -5.65 1.26 16.41
C LEU A 262 -5.04 2.38 17.26
N ALA A 263 -3.70 2.49 17.29
CA ALA A 263 -3.02 3.61 17.95
C ALA A 263 -3.41 4.96 17.34
N ALA A 264 -3.52 5.04 16.02
CA ALA A 264 -3.97 6.25 15.31
C ALA A 264 -5.43 6.59 15.59
N LEU A 265 -6.34 5.61 15.57
CA LEU A 265 -7.75 5.81 15.89
C LEU A 265 -7.92 6.32 17.33
N ARG A 266 -7.22 5.74 18.30
CA ARG A 266 -7.30 6.18 19.70
C ARG A 266 -6.72 7.58 19.91
N ALA A 267 -5.62 7.90 19.23
CA ALA A 267 -5.03 9.24 19.26
C ALA A 267 -5.89 10.31 18.57
N SER A 268 -6.74 9.91 17.61
CA SER A 268 -7.62 10.84 16.87
C SER A 268 -8.73 11.45 17.73
N ARG A 269 -9.09 10.80 18.84
CA ARG A 269 -10.25 11.16 19.68
C ARG A 269 -11.60 11.17 18.95
N LEU A 270 -11.68 10.56 17.76
CA LEU A 270 -12.96 10.29 17.09
C LEU A 270 -13.83 9.37 17.97
N ASN A 271 -15.15 9.54 17.89
CA ASN A 271 -16.09 8.75 18.67
C ASN A 271 -16.27 7.37 18.03
N ILE A 272 -15.49 6.40 18.49
CA ILE A 272 -15.47 5.03 17.97
C ILE A 272 -15.70 4.10 19.15
N ASP A 273 -16.81 3.38 19.15
CA ASP A 273 -17.07 2.38 20.18
C ASP A 273 -16.18 1.13 19.99
N GLU A 274 -16.05 0.35 21.06
CA GLU A 274 -15.21 -0.85 21.05
C GLU A 274 -15.72 -1.92 20.07
N GLN A 275 -17.03 -1.99 19.81
CA GLN A 275 -17.61 -2.97 18.91
C GLN A 275 -17.21 -2.68 17.46
N ALA A 276 -17.26 -1.42 17.03
CA ALA A 276 -16.77 -0.97 15.73
C ALA A 276 -15.27 -1.27 15.53
N ILE A 277 -14.46 -1.13 16.60
CA ILE A 277 -13.05 -1.53 16.57
C ILE A 277 -12.91 -3.03 16.30
N ARG A 278 -13.65 -3.86 17.04
CA ARG A 278 -13.60 -5.32 16.92
C ARG A 278 -14.05 -5.77 15.53
N ASP A 279 -15.19 -5.27 15.06
CA ASP A 279 -15.77 -5.63 13.77
C ASP A 279 -14.88 -5.16 12.62
N GLY A 280 -14.39 -3.92 12.69
CA GLY A 280 -13.48 -3.36 11.69
C GLY A 280 -12.16 -4.12 11.59
N ILE A 281 -11.53 -4.50 12.71
CA ILE A 281 -10.29 -5.29 12.70
C ILE A 281 -10.53 -6.68 12.10
N ALA A 282 -11.65 -7.34 12.43
CA ALA A 282 -11.97 -8.66 11.92
C ALA A 282 -12.23 -8.67 10.40
N GLN A 283 -12.86 -7.61 9.89
CA GLN A 283 -13.24 -7.47 8.48
C GLN A 283 -12.13 -6.91 7.59
N ALA A 284 -11.14 -6.22 8.17
CA ALA A 284 -10.06 -5.60 7.42
C ALA A 284 -9.24 -6.64 6.64
N THR A 285 -9.40 -6.61 5.31
CA THR A 285 -8.64 -7.42 4.35
C THR A 285 -8.21 -6.55 3.17
N LEU A 286 -7.05 -6.85 2.58
CA LEU A 286 -6.57 -6.18 1.38
C LEU A 286 -6.03 -7.23 0.38
N PRO A 287 -6.48 -7.24 -0.88
CA PRO A 287 -6.00 -8.19 -1.88
C PRO A 287 -4.47 -8.17 -2.03
N GLY A 288 -3.88 -9.35 -2.24
CA GLY A 288 -2.42 -9.53 -2.36
C GLY A 288 -1.63 -9.19 -1.09
N ARG A 289 -2.22 -9.29 0.11
CA ARG A 289 -1.51 -9.13 1.39
C ARG A 289 -1.73 -10.36 2.26
N PHE A 290 -0.89 -11.37 2.06
CA PHE A 290 -1.05 -12.72 2.60
C PHE A 290 -2.47 -13.26 2.39
N GLN A 291 -3.01 -13.06 1.18
CA GLN A 291 -4.36 -13.44 0.83
C GLN A 291 -4.40 -14.94 0.51
N ILE A 292 -5.14 -15.72 1.30
CA ILE A 292 -5.43 -17.12 1.00
C ILE A 292 -6.58 -17.17 -0.02
N VAL A 293 -6.33 -17.77 -1.18
CA VAL A 293 -7.26 -17.83 -2.33
C VAL A 293 -7.92 -19.21 -2.44
N SER A 294 -7.21 -20.27 -2.04
CA SER A 294 -7.70 -21.65 -1.97
C SER A 294 -6.95 -22.43 -0.88
N GLU A 295 -7.44 -23.61 -0.50
CA GLU A 295 -6.86 -24.44 0.57
C GLU A 295 -6.34 -25.82 0.12
N SER A 296 -6.65 -26.29 -1.10
CA SER A 296 -6.17 -27.60 -1.62
C SER A 296 -5.91 -27.58 -3.13
N PRO A 297 -4.69 -27.25 -3.59
CA PRO A 297 -3.55 -26.78 -2.79
C PRO A 297 -3.85 -25.41 -2.15
N ARG A 298 -3.11 -25.09 -1.08
CA ARG A 298 -3.21 -23.74 -0.51
C ARG A 298 -2.59 -22.73 -1.46
N VAL A 299 -3.36 -21.75 -1.94
CA VAL A 299 -2.83 -20.67 -2.79
C VAL A 299 -2.77 -19.38 -1.96
N ILE A 300 -1.61 -18.74 -1.94
CA ILE A 300 -1.38 -17.49 -1.20
C ILE A 300 -0.84 -16.41 -2.14
N PHE A 301 -1.44 -15.23 -2.11
CA PHE A 301 -0.93 -14.04 -2.80
C PHE A 301 -0.33 -13.06 -1.80
N ASP A 302 0.90 -12.63 -2.04
CA ASP A 302 1.53 -11.57 -1.26
C ASP A 302 2.48 -10.72 -2.13
N VAL A 303 2.32 -9.41 -2.13
CA VAL A 303 3.13 -8.49 -2.96
C VAL A 303 4.51 -8.14 -2.40
N ALA A 304 5.00 -8.85 -1.38
CA ALA A 304 6.33 -8.61 -0.81
C ALA A 304 7.40 -8.47 -1.92
N HIS A 305 8.14 -7.36 -1.89
CA HIS A 305 9.08 -6.96 -2.95
C HIS A 305 10.34 -6.28 -2.41
N ASN A 306 10.58 -6.37 -1.09
CA ASN A 306 11.80 -5.91 -0.43
C ASN A 306 12.13 -6.87 0.74
N PRO A 307 13.38 -6.87 1.25
CA PRO A 307 13.81 -7.83 2.26
C PRO A 307 12.96 -7.82 3.53
N HIS A 308 12.56 -6.64 4.01
CA HIS A 308 11.73 -6.51 5.21
C HIS A 308 10.33 -7.14 5.03
N ALA A 309 9.70 -6.95 3.87
CA ALA A 309 8.43 -7.60 3.57
C ALA A 309 8.59 -9.12 3.38
N ALA A 310 9.70 -9.56 2.78
CA ALA A 310 10.02 -10.97 2.59
C ALA A 310 10.30 -11.71 3.91
N GLU A 311 10.95 -11.06 4.87
CA GLU A 311 11.13 -11.56 6.24
C GLU A 311 9.76 -11.79 6.91
N TYR A 312 8.87 -10.79 6.84
CA TYR A 312 7.52 -10.91 7.38
C TYR A 312 6.73 -12.06 6.73
N LEU A 313 6.76 -12.16 5.39
CA LEU A 313 6.13 -13.23 4.62
C LEU A 313 6.69 -14.60 5.02
N THR A 314 8.00 -14.72 5.15
CA THR A 314 8.70 -15.91 5.62
C THR A 314 8.24 -16.32 7.01
N GLY A 315 8.12 -15.36 7.94
CA GLY A 315 7.59 -15.60 9.28
C GLY A 315 6.15 -16.13 9.26
N ARG A 316 5.29 -15.55 8.41
CA ARG A 316 3.90 -16.01 8.26
C ARG A 316 3.80 -17.42 7.69
N LEU A 317 4.61 -17.75 6.68
CA LEU A 317 4.66 -19.11 6.13
C LEU A 317 5.10 -20.14 7.17
N LYS A 318 6.10 -19.80 8.01
CA LYS A 318 6.57 -20.69 9.10
C LYS A 318 5.49 -20.99 10.15
N MET A 319 4.48 -20.14 10.29
CA MET A 319 3.35 -20.34 11.20
C MET A 319 2.25 -21.25 10.60
N LEU A 320 2.27 -21.51 9.28
CA LEU A 320 1.30 -22.41 8.66
C LEU A 320 1.59 -23.87 9.02
N PRO A 321 0.57 -24.75 9.04
CA PRO A 321 0.78 -26.18 9.20
C PRO A 321 1.69 -26.72 8.10
N LYS A 322 2.84 -27.31 8.48
CA LYS A 322 3.76 -27.98 7.55
C LYS A 322 3.16 -29.31 7.09
N ARG A 323 2.53 -29.33 5.93
CA ARG A 323 1.86 -30.53 5.38
C ARG A 323 2.41 -30.99 4.03
N GLY A 324 3.02 -30.09 3.25
CA GLY A 324 3.61 -30.37 1.95
C GLY A 324 4.72 -29.36 1.60
N ARG A 325 5.05 -29.26 0.33
CA ARG A 325 6.05 -28.32 -0.21
C ARG A 325 5.50 -26.91 -0.34
N VAL A 326 6.39 -25.94 -0.45
CA VAL A 326 6.09 -24.56 -0.84
C VAL A 326 6.65 -24.30 -2.24
N LEU A 327 5.76 -24.08 -3.20
CA LEU A 327 6.08 -23.74 -4.58
C LEU A 327 5.89 -22.23 -4.76
N ALA A 328 6.92 -21.50 -5.18
CA ALA A 328 6.83 -20.05 -5.37
C ALA A 328 6.83 -19.64 -6.86
N VAL A 329 5.76 -18.97 -7.28
CA VAL A 329 5.68 -18.22 -8.54
C VAL A 329 6.18 -16.81 -8.28
N ILE A 330 7.26 -16.43 -8.95
CA ILE A 330 7.95 -15.17 -8.64
C ILE A 330 8.33 -14.37 -9.87
N GLY A 331 8.04 -13.07 -9.78
CA GLY A 331 8.51 -12.02 -10.68
C GLY A 331 8.85 -10.79 -9.84
N MET A 332 9.93 -10.09 -10.17
CA MET A 332 10.38 -8.89 -9.43
C MET A 332 10.82 -7.78 -10.39
N LEU A 333 10.83 -6.54 -9.92
CA LEU A 333 11.42 -5.41 -10.63
C LEU A 333 12.90 -5.29 -10.25
N HIS A 334 13.77 -4.92 -11.21
CA HIS A 334 15.23 -4.86 -11.00
C HIS A 334 15.66 -3.73 -10.07
N ASP A 335 14.83 -2.71 -9.87
CA ASP A 335 15.11 -1.59 -8.96
C ASP A 335 14.83 -1.93 -7.49
N LYS A 336 14.48 -3.19 -7.20
CA LYS A 336 14.34 -3.74 -5.85
C LYS A 336 15.56 -4.57 -5.46
N ASP A 337 15.78 -4.74 -4.15
CA ASP A 337 16.79 -5.66 -3.64
C ASP A 337 16.33 -7.12 -3.82
N ILE A 338 16.52 -7.64 -5.03
CA ILE A 338 16.17 -9.01 -5.41
C ILE A 338 16.95 -9.99 -4.54
N ALA A 339 18.26 -9.83 -4.42
CA ALA A 339 19.12 -10.74 -3.68
C ALA A 339 18.68 -10.87 -2.20
N GLY A 340 18.49 -9.74 -1.51
CA GLY A 340 18.05 -9.72 -0.12
C GLY A 340 16.63 -10.24 0.07
N THR A 341 15.71 -9.95 -0.86
CA THR A 341 14.34 -10.47 -0.83
C THR A 341 14.33 -11.99 -0.96
N LEU A 342 15.02 -12.53 -1.98
CA LEU A 342 15.08 -13.96 -2.24
C LEU A 342 15.81 -14.72 -1.13
N ALA A 343 16.83 -14.13 -0.48
CA ALA A 343 17.54 -14.75 0.62
C ALA A 343 16.63 -15.17 1.78
N TRP A 344 15.64 -14.33 2.12
CA TRP A 344 14.63 -14.67 3.13
C TRP A 344 13.72 -15.82 2.69
N LEU A 345 13.16 -15.70 1.48
CA LEU A 345 12.19 -16.65 0.95
C LEU A 345 12.80 -18.04 0.68
N LYS A 346 14.10 -18.12 0.32
CA LYS A 346 14.84 -19.39 0.18
C LYS A 346 14.76 -20.28 1.41
N SER A 347 14.55 -19.71 2.60
CA SER A 347 14.46 -20.49 3.85
C SER A 347 13.13 -21.25 4.03
N VAL A 348 12.13 -20.97 3.18
CA VAL A 348 10.78 -21.53 3.28
C VAL A 348 10.22 -22.06 1.96
N VAL A 349 10.82 -21.70 0.82
CA VAL A 349 10.39 -22.16 -0.52
C VAL A 349 11.22 -23.37 -0.95
N ASP A 350 10.54 -24.43 -1.38
CA ASP A 350 11.16 -25.67 -1.85
C ASP A 350 11.47 -25.61 -3.36
N ASP A 351 10.48 -25.16 -4.15
CA ASP A 351 10.50 -25.15 -5.62
C ASP A 351 10.17 -23.75 -6.17
N TRP A 352 10.91 -23.33 -7.20
CA TRP A 352 10.87 -21.98 -7.75
C TRP A 352 10.41 -21.96 -9.20
N TYR A 353 9.45 -21.07 -9.49
CA TYR A 353 8.85 -20.85 -10.79
C TYR A 353 9.05 -19.38 -11.16
N CYS A 354 10.17 -19.10 -11.83
CA CYS A 354 10.60 -17.74 -12.15
C CYS A 354 9.98 -17.28 -13.46
N ALA A 355 9.41 -16.08 -13.46
CA ALA A 355 8.85 -15.45 -14.64
C ALA A 355 9.42 -14.04 -14.83
N PRO A 356 9.58 -13.57 -16.07
CA PRO A 356 9.91 -12.18 -16.34
C PRO A 356 8.74 -11.26 -15.98
N LEU A 357 9.05 -10.00 -15.68
CA LEU A 357 8.06 -8.91 -15.69
C LEU A 357 8.28 -8.02 -16.91
N GLU A 358 7.18 -7.51 -17.47
CA GLU A 358 7.24 -6.63 -18.63
C GLU A 358 7.77 -5.23 -18.30
N GLY A 359 8.24 -4.54 -19.33
CA GLY A 359 8.67 -3.15 -19.26
C GLY A 359 10.12 -2.96 -18.81
N PRO A 360 10.62 -1.71 -18.85
CA PRO A 360 12.05 -1.42 -18.66
C PRO A 360 12.53 -1.74 -17.23
N ARG A 361 11.62 -1.87 -16.28
CA ARG A 361 11.92 -2.15 -14.87
C ARG A 361 11.82 -3.62 -14.49
N GLY A 362 11.26 -4.47 -15.34
CA GLY A 362 11.10 -5.89 -15.04
C GLY A 362 12.45 -6.63 -15.05
N ALA A 363 12.68 -7.49 -14.06
CA ALA A 363 13.77 -8.46 -14.12
C ALA A 363 13.35 -9.64 -15.01
N THR A 364 14.32 -10.29 -15.67
CA THR A 364 14.08 -11.53 -16.42
C THR A 364 14.01 -12.73 -15.48
N ALA A 365 13.40 -13.83 -15.94
CA ALA A 365 13.35 -15.07 -15.17
C ALA A 365 14.76 -15.61 -14.84
N GLU A 366 15.70 -15.48 -15.77
CA GLU A 366 17.09 -15.94 -15.61
C GLU A 366 17.84 -15.13 -14.55
N GLN A 367 17.60 -13.81 -14.49
CA GLN A 367 18.19 -12.97 -13.44
C GLN A 367 17.71 -13.39 -12.05
N LEU A 368 16.43 -13.75 -11.91
CA LEU A 368 15.92 -14.30 -10.65
C LEU A 368 16.55 -15.67 -10.35
N LEU A 369 16.64 -16.54 -11.35
CA LEU A 369 17.22 -17.87 -11.21
C LEU A 369 18.70 -17.81 -10.79
N GLU A 370 19.49 -16.86 -11.30
CA GLU A 370 20.89 -16.66 -10.94
C GLU A 370 21.05 -16.42 -9.42
N HIS A 371 20.20 -15.57 -8.84
CA HIS A 371 20.17 -15.37 -7.40
C HIS A 371 19.70 -16.60 -6.62
N LEU A 372 18.87 -17.46 -7.22
CA LEU A 372 18.33 -18.65 -6.56
C LEU A 372 19.29 -19.84 -6.57
N GLY A 373 20.00 -20.06 -7.67
CA GLY A 373 20.89 -21.20 -7.92
C GLY A 373 20.16 -22.50 -8.31
N LYS A 374 18.83 -22.56 -8.18
CA LYS A 374 17.96 -23.65 -8.63
C LYS A 374 16.53 -23.14 -8.88
N GLY A 375 15.78 -23.82 -9.74
CA GLY A 375 14.42 -23.45 -10.11
C GLY A 375 14.17 -23.64 -11.60
N ASN A 376 12.94 -23.33 -12.02
CA ASN A 376 12.53 -23.34 -13.42
C ASN A 376 12.27 -21.91 -13.89
N VAL A 377 12.59 -21.65 -15.15
CA VAL A 377 12.31 -20.38 -15.84
C VAL A 377 11.15 -20.58 -16.82
N TYR A 378 10.31 -19.57 -16.94
CA TYR A 378 9.15 -19.56 -17.83
C TYR A 378 9.08 -18.24 -18.58
N ASP A 379 8.43 -18.21 -19.74
CA ASP A 379 8.38 -17.01 -20.58
C ASP A 379 7.39 -15.96 -20.05
N SER A 380 6.51 -16.34 -19.10
CA SER A 380 5.51 -15.44 -18.52
C SER A 380 5.06 -15.89 -17.14
N VAL A 381 4.49 -14.94 -16.37
CA VAL A 381 3.87 -15.23 -15.05
C VAL A 381 2.74 -16.25 -15.19
N ALA A 382 1.94 -16.18 -16.26
CA ALA A 382 0.85 -17.13 -16.51
C ALA A 382 1.35 -18.57 -16.69
N GLN A 383 2.44 -18.77 -17.45
CA GLN A 383 3.04 -20.10 -17.61
C GLN A 383 3.68 -20.62 -16.32
N ALA A 384 4.41 -19.77 -15.59
CA ALA A 384 4.98 -20.12 -14.29
C ALA A 384 3.89 -20.54 -13.29
N TRP A 385 2.79 -19.78 -13.27
CA TRP A 385 1.60 -20.08 -12.48
C TRP A 385 0.99 -21.43 -12.84
N GLN A 386 0.70 -21.66 -14.13
CA GLN A 386 0.09 -22.91 -14.57
C GLN A 386 0.97 -24.11 -14.22
N ALA A 387 2.29 -24.01 -14.46
CA ALA A 387 3.22 -25.07 -14.13
C ALA A 387 3.33 -25.34 -12.62
N ALA A 388 3.22 -24.31 -11.78
CA ALA A 388 3.20 -24.47 -10.33
C ALA A 388 1.92 -25.18 -9.87
N ILE A 389 0.78 -24.83 -10.45
CA ILE A 389 -0.51 -25.46 -10.14
C ILE A 389 -0.57 -26.91 -10.60
N ASP A 390 -0.10 -27.20 -11.81
CA ASP A 390 -0.06 -28.57 -12.34
C ASP A 390 0.86 -29.50 -11.52
N ALA A 391 1.91 -28.93 -10.90
CA ALA A 391 2.85 -29.65 -10.06
C ALA A 391 2.42 -29.77 -8.59
N ALA A 392 1.46 -28.97 -8.12
CA ALA A 392 1.06 -28.90 -6.73
C ALA A 392 0.18 -30.10 -6.32
N GLN A 393 0.48 -30.68 -5.16
CA GLN A 393 -0.39 -31.67 -4.51
C GLN A 393 -1.37 -30.97 -3.54
N PRO A 394 -2.49 -31.61 -3.14
CA PRO A 394 -3.49 -30.99 -2.25
C PRO A 394 -2.93 -30.45 -0.92
N GLU A 395 -1.84 -31.04 -0.40
CA GLU A 395 -1.15 -30.64 0.81
C GLU A 395 -0.10 -29.52 0.62
N ASP A 396 0.26 -29.22 -0.63
CA ASP A 396 1.25 -28.20 -0.97
C ASP A 396 0.69 -26.78 -0.80
N THR A 397 1.59 -25.81 -0.73
CA THR A 397 1.28 -24.38 -0.77
C THR A 397 1.90 -23.75 -2.00
N VAL A 398 1.10 -23.09 -2.83
CA VAL A 398 1.55 -22.25 -3.96
C VAL A 398 1.53 -20.79 -3.52
N LEU A 399 2.70 -20.15 -3.49
CA LEU A 399 2.88 -18.74 -3.18
C LEU A 399 3.11 -17.94 -4.47
N VAL A 400 2.31 -16.91 -4.71
CA VAL A 400 2.57 -15.91 -5.76
C VAL A 400 3.10 -14.64 -5.10
N CYS A 401 4.33 -14.24 -5.44
CA CYS A 401 5.00 -13.13 -4.76
C CYS A 401 6.05 -12.38 -5.59
N GLY A 402 6.72 -11.41 -4.97
CA GLY A 402 7.85 -10.66 -5.55
C GLY A 402 7.48 -9.28 -6.11
N SER A 403 6.22 -9.06 -6.48
CA SER A 403 5.75 -7.79 -7.03
C SER A 403 4.23 -7.70 -7.04
N PHE A 404 3.72 -6.47 -7.12
CA PHE A 404 2.31 -6.24 -7.46
C PHE A 404 1.97 -6.80 -8.85
N HIS A 405 2.86 -6.66 -9.83
CA HIS A 405 2.63 -7.15 -11.19
C HIS A 405 2.46 -8.68 -11.24
N THR A 406 3.29 -9.42 -10.50
CA THR A 406 3.21 -10.89 -10.43
C THR A 406 1.87 -11.33 -9.87
N VAL A 407 1.43 -10.73 -8.77
CA VAL A 407 0.13 -11.04 -8.16
C VAL A 407 -1.03 -10.63 -9.08
N ALA A 408 -0.98 -9.43 -9.67
CA ALA A 408 -2.01 -8.94 -10.57
C ALA A 408 -2.22 -9.85 -11.79
N HIS A 409 -1.13 -10.28 -12.44
CA HIS A 409 -1.22 -11.20 -13.58
C HIS A 409 -1.92 -12.52 -13.21
N VAL A 410 -1.62 -13.10 -12.05
CA VAL A 410 -2.30 -14.34 -11.62
C VAL A 410 -3.77 -14.08 -11.28
N MET A 411 -4.09 -12.94 -10.66
CA MET A 411 -5.49 -12.57 -10.40
C MET A 411 -6.29 -12.47 -11.70
N GLU A 412 -5.73 -11.84 -12.74
CA GLU A 412 -6.37 -11.74 -14.05
C GLU A 412 -6.55 -13.10 -14.73
N VAL A 413 -5.54 -13.98 -14.65
CA VAL A 413 -5.63 -15.35 -15.20
C VAL A 413 -6.75 -16.14 -14.54
N ILE A 414 -6.90 -16.06 -13.21
CA ILE A 414 -7.96 -16.76 -12.47
C ILE A 414 -9.34 -16.22 -12.86
N ASP A 415 -9.49 -14.90 -12.96
CA ASP A 415 -10.78 -14.30 -13.32
C ASP A 415 -11.17 -14.59 -14.78
N ALA A 416 -10.21 -14.58 -15.71
CA ALA A 416 -10.44 -14.98 -17.10
C ALA A 416 -10.85 -16.46 -17.23
N GLY A 417 -10.22 -17.34 -16.44
CA GLY A 417 -10.55 -18.77 -16.40
C GLY A 417 -11.95 -19.06 -15.87
N ARG A 418 -12.51 -18.19 -15.02
CA ARG A 418 -13.91 -18.30 -14.55
C ARG A 418 -14.92 -17.89 -15.64
N ILE A 419 -14.59 -16.87 -16.44
CA ILE A 419 -15.48 -16.35 -17.49
C ILE A 419 -15.48 -17.29 -18.72
N GLY A 420 -14.39 -17.99 -19.00
CA GLY A 420 -14.30 -18.96 -20.11
C GLY A 420 -14.81 -20.36 -19.81
N GLY A 421 -15.30 -20.61 -18.58
CA GLY A 421 -15.80 -21.91 -18.12
C GLY A 421 -17.32 -22.01 -17.94
N GLU A 422 -18.07 -20.95 -18.30
CA GLU A 422 -19.52 -20.98 -18.57
C GLU A 422 -19.79 -21.21 -20.06
#